data_AF-A0A7Y8BS94-F1
#
_entry.id   AF-A0A7Y8BS94-F1
#
_cell.length_a   1.000
_cell.length_b   1.000
_cell.length_c   1.000
_cell.angle_alpha   90.00
_cell.angle_beta   90.00
_cell.angle_gamma   90.00
#
_symmetry.space_group_name_H-M   'P 1'
#
loop_
_entity.id
_entity.type
_entity.pdbx_description
1 polymer ?
#
loop_
_entity_poly.entity_id
_entity_poly.type
_entity_poly.pdbx_seq_one_letter_code
_entity_poly.pdbx_strand_id
1 'polypeptide(L)'
;MAPGQPDLFLGTRRLSLNIACPWPTSMVLRFDGPAAGPQAFRFDRQGRFTVGLSNARLDGKPVTLASARRPAEASASHLMAPGQSLVVLARDLPAKGRFFSAQVKIDTHLPVSATRVRDETSVEGRGRFELLPGE
;
A
#
# COMPACT_ATOMS: atom_id res chain seq x y z
N MET A 1 8.59 23.28 14.77
CA MET A 1 8.06 22.59 13.58
C MET A 1 8.54 23.37 12.37
N ALA A 2 9.58 22.89 11.68
CA ALA A 2 10.11 23.60 10.51
C ALA A 2 9.03 23.68 9.42
N PRO A 3 8.95 24.77 8.64
CA PRO A 3 8.01 24.85 7.53
C PRO A 3 8.25 23.67 6.61
N GLY A 4 7.19 22.89 6.34
CA GLY A 4 7.24 21.77 5.43
C GLY A 4 7.74 22.27 4.06
N GLN A 5 8.84 21.72 3.58
CA GLN A 5 9.31 22.02 2.24
C GLN A 5 8.17 21.76 1.24
N PRO A 6 7.94 22.66 0.27
CA PRO A 6 6.90 22.44 -0.71
C PRO A 6 7.19 21.14 -1.46
N ASP A 7 6.20 20.24 -1.47
CA ASP A 7 6.21 18.98 -2.22
C ASP A 7 5.49 19.17 -3.55
N LEU A 8 6.10 18.69 -4.63
CA LEU A 8 5.50 18.60 -5.95
C LEU A 8 4.79 17.24 -6.09
N PHE A 9 3.52 17.26 -6.47
CA PHE A 9 2.78 16.05 -6.81
C PHE A 9 3.11 15.62 -8.24
N LEU A 10 3.67 14.41 -8.40
CA LEU A 10 4.08 13.87 -9.69
C LEU A 10 2.97 13.06 -10.39
N GLY A 11 1.87 12.80 -9.70
CA GLY A 11 0.71 12.11 -10.26
C GLY A 11 0.27 10.86 -9.49
N THR A 12 -0.86 10.32 -9.94
CA THR A 12 -1.46 9.08 -9.43
C THR A 12 -1.26 7.95 -10.44
N ARG A 13 -0.84 6.78 -9.96
CA ARG A 13 -0.90 5.52 -10.71
C ARG A 13 -1.92 4.58 -10.09
N ARG A 14 -2.76 3.96 -10.92
CA ARG A 14 -3.74 2.95 -10.50
C ARG A 14 -3.37 1.61 -11.11
N LEU A 15 -3.37 0.56 -10.31
CA LEU A 15 -3.11 -0.82 -10.77
C LEU A 15 -3.98 -1.82 -10.00
N SER A 16 -4.24 -2.98 -10.61
CA SER A 16 -4.98 -4.05 -9.97
C SER A 16 -4.02 -5.05 -9.33
N LEU A 17 -4.21 -5.34 -8.05
CA LEU A 17 -3.53 -6.43 -7.35
C LEU A 17 -4.42 -7.66 -7.43
N ASN A 18 -3.86 -8.79 -7.87
CA ASN A 18 -4.53 -10.08 -7.90
C ASN A 18 -3.62 -11.13 -7.27
N ILE A 19 -4.17 -11.94 -6.36
CA ILE A 19 -3.48 -13.03 -5.66
C ILE A 19 -4.32 -14.30 -5.83
N ALA A 20 -3.68 -15.39 -6.25
CA ALA A 20 -4.31 -16.69 -6.45
C ALA A 20 -3.57 -17.76 -5.65
N CYS A 21 -4.29 -18.43 -4.76
CA CYS A 21 -3.78 -19.49 -3.89
C CYS A 21 -4.40 -20.85 -4.31
N PRO A 22 -3.63 -21.96 -4.27
CA PRO A 22 -4.16 -23.29 -4.61
C PRO A 22 -5.22 -23.79 -3.62
N TRP A 23 -5.15 -23.36 -2.36
CA TRP A 23 -6.06 -23.75 -1.28
C TRP A 23 -6.61 -22.52 -0.55
N PRO A 24 -7.79 -22.59 0.08
CA PRO A 24 -8.31 -21.50 0.91
C PRO A 24 -7.34 -21.13 2.03
N THR A 25 -6.80 -19.91 1.99
CA THR A 25 -5.72 -19.43 2.87
C THR A 25 -6.13 -18.14 3.58
N SER A 26 -5.71 -17.96 4.84
CA SER A 26 -5.84 -16.70 5.56
C SER A 26 -4.99 -15.64 4.87
N MET A 27 -5.58 -14.51 4.50
CA MET A 27 -4.87 -13.49 3.72
C MET A 27 -4.42 -12.32 4.57
N VAL A 28 -3.11 -12.25 4.78
CA VAL A 28 -2.44 -11.13 5.42
C VAL A 28 -1.53 -10.47 4.39
N LEU A 29 -1.80 -9.21 4.07
CA LEU A 29 -1.09 -8.46 3.04
C LEU A 29 -0.08 -7.53 3.68
N ARG A 30 1.09 -7.43 3.07
CA ARG A 30 2.08 -6.40 3.39
C ARG A 30 2.60 -5.78 2.11
N PHE A 31 2.95 -4.50 2.17
CA PHE A 31 3.80 -3.89 1.16
C PHE A 31 5.18 -3.64 1.75
N ASP A 32 6.17 -4.27 1.16
CA ASP A 32 7.57 -4.16 1.55
C ASP A 32 8.27 -3.12 0.66
N GLY A 33 8.99 -2.20 1.30
CA GLY A 33 9.68 -1.10 0.64
C GLY A 33 10.35 -0.17 1.66
N PRO A 34 11.37 0.61 1.24
CA PRO A 34 12.08 1.48 2.17
C PRO A 34 11.16 2.58 2.70
N ALA A 35 11.13 2.80 4.01
CA ALA A 35 10.28 3.81 4.62
C ALA A 35 10.76 5.25 4.29
N ALA A 36 9.80 6.14 4.05
CA ALA A 36 9.99 7.59 3.96
C ALA A 36 9.03 8.35 4.89
N GLY A 37 8.48 7.68 5.90
CA GLY A 37 7.56 8.22 6.88
C GLY A 37 6.59 7.17 7.41
N PRO A 38 5.61 7.55 8.25
CA PRO A 38 4.68 6.61 8.88
C PRO A 38 3.77 5.87 7.89
N GLN A 39 3.41 6.48 6.77
CA GLN A 39 2.49 5.92 5.76
C GLN A 39 3.00 6.14 4.33
N ALA A 40 4.32 6.24 4.18
CA ALA A 40 4.95 6.55 2.90
C ALA A 40 6.23 5.74 2.70
N PHE A 41 6.49 5.42 1.44
CA PHE A 41 7.63 4.68 0.96
C PHE A 41 8.54 5.60 0.16
N ARG A 42 9.83 5.26 0.09
CA ARG A 42 10.85 6.09 -0.53
C ARG A 42 10.72 6.08 -2.05
N PHE A 43 10.71 7.28 -2.64
CA PHE A 43 10.79 7.50 -4.08
C PHE A 43 12.10 8.23 -4.37
N ASP A 44 13.08 7.53 -4.92
CA ASP A 44 14.45 8.03 -5.04
C ASP A 44 15.02 8.62 -3.71
N ARG A 45 15.97 9.56 -3.72
CA ARG A 45 16.65 10.02 -2.50
C ARG A 45 15.79 10.88 -1.59
N GLN A 46 14.92 11.71 -2.17
CA GLN A 46 14.18 12.73 -1.43
C GLN A 46 12.66 12.63 -1.60
N GLY A 47 12.17 11.88 -2.57
CA GLY A 47 10.75 11.71 -2.82
C GLY A 47 10.10 10.66 -1.94
N ARG A 48 8.77 10.63 -2.02
CA ARG A 48 7.93 9.66 -1.33
C ARG A 48 6.73 9.27 -2.17
N PHE A 49 6.25 8.05 -2.00
CA PHE A 49 4.96 7.62 -2.54
C PHE A 49 4.12 6.93 -1.47
N THR A 50 2.81 7.05 -1.58
CA THR A 50 1.87 6.32 -0.72
C THR A 50 1.25 5.17 -1.48
N VAL A 51 0.80 4.12 -0.77
CA VAL A 51 0.16 2.95 -1.36
C VAL A 51 -1.20 2.74 -0.69
N GLY A 52 -2.27 3.07 -1.40
CA GLY A 52 -3.64 2.84 -0.96
C GLY A 52 -4.23 1.59 -1.58
N LEU A 53 -4.97 0.80 -0.78
CA LEU A 53 -5.84 -0.27 -1.25
C LEU A 53 -7.31 0.14 -1.14
N SER A 54 -8.11 -0.26 -2.12
CA SER A 54 -9.57 -0.14 -2.09
C SER A 54 -10.23 -1.22 -2.93
N ASN A 55 -11.57 -1.30 -2.88
CA ASN A 55 -12.38 -2.23 -3.66
C ASN A 55 -11.91 -3.70 -3.52
N ALA A 56 -11.50 -4.07 -2.30
CA ALA A 56 -10.99 -5.39 -2.01
C ALA A 56 -12.11 -6.44 -2.13
N ARG A 57 -11.78 -7.58 -2.74
CA ARG A 57 -12.65 -8.73 -2.90
C ARG A 57 -11.92 -10.02 -2.56
N LEU A 58 -12.63 -10.95 -1.93
CA LEU A 58 -12.18 -12.32 -1.67
C LEU A 58 -13.19 -13.30 -2.29
N ASP A 59 -12.72 -14.13 -3.21
CA ASP A 59 -13.53 -15.05 -4.01
C ASP A 59 -14.76 -14.35 -4.64
N GLY A 60 -14.54 -13.11 -5.13
CA GLY A 60 -15.56 -12.26 -5.77
C GLY A 60 -16.43 -11.45 -4.81
N LYS A 61 -16.40 -11.74 -3.51
CA LYS A 61 -17.23 -11.05 -2.49
C LYS A 61 -16.49 -9.83 -1.91
N PRO A 62 -17.17 -8.69 -1.68
CA PRO A 62 -16.56 -7.54 -1.01
C PRO A 62 -16.04 -7.91 0.39
N VAL A 63 -14.88 -7.37 0.75
CA VAL A 63 -14.22 -7.55 2.06
C VAL A 63 -13.69 -6.21 2.56
N THR A 64 -13.47 -6.12 3.87
CA THR A 64 -12.78 -4.99 4.50
C THR A 64 -11.34 -5.37 4.81
N LEU A 65 -10.50 -4.35 5.02
CA LEU A 65 -9.12 -4.48 5.43
C LEU A 65 -8.95 -3.83 6.79
N ALA A 66 -8.15 -4.43 7.65
CA ALA A 66 -7.78 -3.84 8.93
C ALA A 66 -6.30 -4.04 9.20
N SER A 67 -5.71 -3.17 10.02
CA SER A 67 -4.38 -3.42 10.57
C SER A 67 -4.40 -4.71 11.39
N ALA A 68 -3.43 -5.61 11.18
CA ALA A 68 -3.31 -6.83 11.99
C ALA A 68 -3.20 -6.52 13.51
N ARG A 69 -2.65 -5.36 13.86
CA ARG A 69 -2.52 -4.89 15.24
C ARG A 69 -3.79 -4.22 15.78
N ARG A 70 -4.72 -3.82 14.89
CA ARG A 70 -5.98 -3.13 15.24
C ARG A 70 -7.13 -3.61 14.35
N PRO A 71 -7.63 -4.84 14.56
CA PRO A 71 -8.68 -5.40 13.71
C PRO A 71 -10.00 -4.61 13.74
N ALA A 72 -10.26 -3.89 14.85
CA ALA A 72 -11.45 -3.05 15.01
C ALA A 72 -11.46 -1.81 14.09
N GLU A 73 -10.32 -1.42 13.51
CA GLU A 73 -10.21 -0.32 12.55
C GLU A 73 -10.40 -0.83 11.11
N ALA A 74 -11.42 -1.66 10.88
CA ALA A 74 -11.72 -2.21 9.56
C ALA A 74 -12.29 -1.15 8.62
N SER A 75 -11.83 -1.14 7.37
CA SER A 75 -12.24 -0.16 6.37
C SER A 75 -12.28 -0.77 4.97
N ALA A 76 -13.13 -0.23 4.10
CA ALA A 76 -13.18 -0.58 2.67
C ALA A 76 -11.98 -0.03 1.89
N SER A 77 -11.24 0.93 2.46
CA SER A 77 -10.01 1.48 1.90
C SER A 77 -8.97 1.70 2.99
N HIS A 78 -7.71 1.35 2.71
CA HIS A 78 -6.64 1.43 3.69
C HIS A 78 -5.34 1.94 3.06
N LEU A 79 -4.64 2.81 3.78
CA LEU A 79 -3.29 3.26 3.40
C LEU A 79 -2.25 2.35 4.06
N MET A 80 -1.39 1.76 3.24
CA MET A 80 -0.32 0.90 3.76
C MET A 80 0.79 1.71 4.41
N ALA A 81 1.25 1.26 5.56
CA ALA A 81 2.43 1.75 6.23
C ALA A 81 3.61 0.77 6.11
N PRO A 82 4.87 1.25 6.06
CA PRO A 82 6.04 0.39 6.14
C PRO A 82 6.00 -0.53 7.38
N GLY A 83 6.19 -1.83 7.17
CA GLY A 83 6.16 -2.83 8.24
C GLY A 83 4.76 -3.17 8.78
N GLN A 84 3.70 -2.55 8.26
CA GLN A 84 2.32 -2.88 8.61
C GLN A 84 1.81 -4.07 7.79
N SER A 85 1.12 -4.98 8.47
CA SER A 85 0.36 -6.05 7.85
C SER A 85 -1.14 -5.73 7.93
N LEU A 86 -1.86 -5.99 6.84
CA LEU A 86 -3.31 -5.83 6.76
C LEU A 86 -3.97 -7.20 6.66
N VAL A 87 -4.98 -7.43 7.50
CA VAL A 87 -5.77 -8.66 7.48
C VAL A 87 -7.02 -8.42 6.64
N VAL A 88 -7.36 -9.40 5.80
CA VAL A 88 -8.61 -9.42 5.03
C VAL A 88 -9.74 -9.93 5.92
N LEU A 89 -10.81 -9.13 6.05
CA LEU A 89 -11.95 -9.43 6.91
C LEU A 89 -13.23 -9.61 6.09
N ALA A 90 -14.01 -10.63 6.40
CA ALA A 90 -15.37 -10.80 5.91
C ALA A 90 -16.33 -10.74 7.10
N ARG A 91 -17.26 -9.78 7.10
CA ARG A 91 -18.15 -9.52 8.24
C ARG A 91 -17.36 -9.35 9.55
N ASP A 92 -16.31 -8.53 9.48
CA ASP A 92 -15.43 -8.15 10.59
C ASP A 92 -14.62 -9.30 11.23
N LEU A 93 -14.60 -10.47 10.59
CA LEU A 93 -13.80 -11.63 11.02
C LEU A 93 -12.74 -11.97 9.96
N PRO A 94 -11.52 -12.41 10.38
CA PRO A 94 -10.50 -12.90 9.45
C PRO A 94 -11.05 -13.97 8.51
N ALA A 95 -10.85 -13.77 7.20
CA ALA A 95 -11.40 -14.63 6.17
C ALA A 95 -10.32 -15.44 5.45
N LYS A 96 -10.68 -16.67 5.07
CA LYS A 96 -9.89 -17.53 4.17
C LYS A 96 -10.53 -17.56 2.80
N GLY A 97 -9.70 -17.56 1.75
CA GLY A 97 -10.18 -17.68 0.36
C GLY A 97 -9.06 -18.06 -0.59
N ARG A 98 -9.37 -18.16 -1.89
CA ARG A 98 -8.40 -18.56 -2.92
C ARG A 98 -7.99 -17.40 -3.83
N PHE A 99 -8.91 -16.50 -4.13
CA PHE A 99 -8.69 -15.39 -5.05
C PHE A 99 -8.94 -14.06 -4.35
N PHE A 100 -7.90 -13.25 -4.21
CA PHE A 100 -8.03 -11.89 -3.74
C PHE A 100 -7.74 -10.90 -4.85
N SER A 101 -8.55 -9.85 -4.90
CA SER A 101 -8.30 -8.71 -5.78
C SER A 101 -8.53 -7.40 -5.05
N ALA A 102 -7.75 -6.38 -5.40
CA ALA A 102 -7.93 -5.02 -4.91
C ALA A 102 -7.46 -4.00 -5.94
N GLN A 103 -8.02 -2.79 -5.84
CA GLN A 103 -7.49 -1.63 -6.53
C GLN A 103 -6.37 -1.02 -5.69
N VAL A 104 -5.22 -0.83 -6.31
CA VAL A 104 -4.09 -0.11 -5.74
C VAL A 104 -4.05 1.31 -6.32
N LYS A 105 -3.86 2.30 -5.46
CA LYS A 105 -3.59 3.70 -5.82
C LYS A 105 -2.22 4.09 -5.28
N ILE A 106 -1.36 4.62 -6.13
CA ILE A 106 -0.04 5.13 -5.77
C ILE A 106 0.00 6.61 -6.06
N ASP A 107 0.21 7.44 -5.04
CA ASP A 107 0.36 8.88 -5.16
C ASP A 107 1.80 9.28 -4.86
N THR A 108 2.47 9.92 -5.82
CA THR A 108 3.91 10.21 -5.75
C THR A 108 4.17 11.69 -5.54
N HIS A 109 5.07 12.01 -4.61
CA HIS A 109 5.48 13.36 -4.28
C HIS A 109 7.00 13.48 -4.28
N LEU A 110 7.51 14.63 -4.68
CA LEU A 110 8.93 14.95 -4.69
C LEU A 110 9.14 16.36 -4.13
N PRO A 111 10.06 16.58 -3.17
CA PRO A 111 10.35 17.93 -2.69
C PRO A 111 10.81 18.83 -3.84
N VAL A 112 10.36 20.09 -3.85
CA VAL A 112 10.74 21.06 -4.89
C VAL A 112 12.26 21.32 -4.92
N SER A 113 12.97 21.12 -3.81
CA SER A 113 14.43 21.18 -3.81
C SER A 113 15.07 20.09 -4.67
N ALA A 114 14.43 18.92 -4.77
CA ALA A 114 14.92 17.78 -5.53
C ALA A 114 14.66 17.91 -7.04
N THR A 115 13.83 18.87 -7.46
CA THR A 115 13.59 19.15 -8.89
C THR A 115 14.65 20.09 -9.49
N ARG A 116 15.49 20.71 -8.65
CA ARG A 116 16.62 21.55 -9.11
C ARG A 116 17.79 20.66 -9.52
N VAL A 117 17.66 20.04 -10.69
CA VAL A 117 18.70 19.21 -11.30
C VAL A 117 19.42 19.96 -12.42
N ARG A 118 20.71 19.68 -12.63
CA ARG A 118 21.47 20.22 -13.77
C ARG A 118 21.20 19.44 -15.05
N ASP A 119 20.91 18.15 -14.92
CA ASP A 119 20.68 17.20 -16.01
C ASP A 119 19.40 16.37 -15.74
N GLU A 120 18.83 15.78 -16.78
CA GLU A 120 17.71 14.87 -16.65
C GLU A 120 18.07 13.71 -15.70
N THR A 121 17.25 13.50 -14.67
CA THR A 121 17.46 12.46 -13.67
C THR A 121 16.23 11.56 -13.62
N SER A 122 16.40 10.28 -13.92
CA SER A 122 15.34 9.29 -13.73
C SER A 122 15.12 9.04 -12.23
N VAL A 123 13.86 9.08 -11.81
CA VAL A 123 13.44 8.88 -10.43
C VAL A 123 12.56 7.64 -10.33
N GLU A 124 12.84 6.79 -9.34
CA GLU A 124 12.19 5.49 -9.20
C GLU A 124 11.78 5.21 -7.76
N GLY A 125 10.61 4.58 -7.60
CA GLY A 125 10.17 3.97 -6.35
C GLY A 125 10.08 2.47 -6.53
N ARG A 126 10.53 1.71 -5.52
CA ARG A 126 10.48 0.25 -5.53
C ARG A 126 9.75 -0.27 -4.30
N GLY A 127 9.02 -1.35 -4.50
CA GLY A 127 8.39 -2.12 -3.44
C GLY A 127 7.68 -3.33 -4.00
N ARG A 128 7.20 -4.19 -3.10
CA ARG A 128 6.54 -5.45 -3.45
C ARG A 128 5.38 -5.70 -2.52
N PHE A 129 4.32 -6.29 -3.07
CA PHE A 129 3.26 -6.87 -2.27
C PHE A 129 3.66 -8.27 -1.85
N GLU A 130 3.46 -8.58 -0.57
CA GLU A 130 3.71 -9.90 0.01
C GLU A 130 2.40 -10.42 0.61
N LEU A 131 2.12 -11.69 0.35
CA LEU A 131 1.13 -12.45 1.09
C LEU A 131 1.87 -13.17 2.21
N LEU A 132 1.55 -12.83 3.45
CA LEU A 132 2.08 -13.51 4.63
C LEU A 132 1.16 -14.69 4.97
N PRO A 133 1.72 -15.83 5.42
CA PRO A 133 0.92 -16.91 5.97
C PRO A 133 0.15 -16.37 7.18
N GLY A 134 -1.17 -16.53 7.20
CA GLY A 134 -1.95 -16.28 8.42
C GLY A 134 -1.83 -17.50 9.34
N GLU A 135 -1.37 -17.28 10.57
CA GLU A 135 -1.46 -18.26 11.67
C GLU A 135 -2.93 -18.59 12.00
#